data_AF-M4X3T1-F1
#
_entry.id   AF-M4X3T1-F1
#
_cell.length_a   1.000
_cell.length_b   1.000
_cell.length_c   1.000
_cell.angle_alpha   90.00
_cell.angle_beta   90.00
_cell.angle_gamma   90.00
#
_symmetry.space_group_name_H-M   'P 1'
#
loop_
_entity.id
_entity.type
_entity.pdbx_description
1 polymer ?
#
loop_
_entity_poly.entity_id
_entity_poly.type
_entity_poly.pdbx_seq_one_letter_code
_entity_poly.pdbx_strand_id
1 'polypeptide(L)' 'MSLLRLAILVSLPCALAACGLGETAATATTAASLQAQRAQQAQQQMQQIQQQIDQANVQNQQRLDDALKDAQ' A
#
# COMPACT_ATOMS: atom_id res chain seq x y z
N MET A 1 -29.11 -17.36 -39.37
CA MET A 1 -27.84 -17.88 -38.79
C MET A 1 -26.84 -16.79 -38.38
N SER A 2 -26.88 -15.57 -38.94
CA SER A 2 -25.93 -14.49 -38.56
C SER A 2 -26.16 -13.93 -37.15
N LEU A 3 -27.42 -13.72 -36.75
CA LEU A 3 -27.79 -13.20 -35.43
C LEU A 3 -27.41 -14.13 -34.27
N LEU A 4 -27.53 -15.45 -34.47
CA LEU A 4 -27.16 -16.45 -33.48
C LEU A 4 -25.65 -16.48 -33.22
N ARG A 5 -24.84 -16.27 -34.28
CA ARG A 5 -23.37 -16.16 -34.16
C ARG A 5 -22.96 -14.89 -33.43
N LEU A 6 -23.63 -13.77 -33.70
CA LEU A 6 -23.39 -12.50 -33.02
C LEU A 6 -23.73 -12.57 -31.53
N ALA A 7 -24.82 -13.26 -31.17
CA ALA A 7 -25.21 -13.48 -29.77
C ALA A 7 -24.17 -14.30 -28.98
N ILE A 8 -23.55 -15.31 -29.61
CA ILE A 8 -22.53 -16.16 -28.99
C ILE A 8 -21.19 -15.41 -28.85
N LEU A 9 -20.83 -14.55 -29.81
CA LEU A 9 -19.60 -13.74 -29.71
C LEU A 9 -19.68 -12.68 -28.60
N VAL A 10 -20.87 -12.14 -28.33
CA VAL A 10 -21.07 -11.11 -27.29
C VAL A 10 -21.23 -11.71 -25.89
N SER A 11 -21.70 -12.95 -25.75
CA SER A 11 -21.87 -13.58 -24.44
C SER A 11 -20.55 -14.01 -23.79
N LEU A 12 -19.55 -14.36 -24.58
CA LEU A 12 -18.24 -14.82 -24.11
C LEU A 12 -17.49 -13.76 -23.26
N PRO A 13 -17.31 -12.49 -23.69
CA PRO A 13 -16.66 -11.48 -22.86
C PRO A 13 -17.49 -11.10 -21.62
N CYS A 14 -18.82 -11.20 -21.68
CA CYS A 14 -19.70 -10.87 -20.56
C CYS A 14 -19.57 -11.90 -19.40
N ALA A 15 -19.35 -13.17 -19.74
CA ALA A 15 -19.07 -14.21 -18.75
C ALA A 15 -17.68 -14.06 -18.10
N LEU A 16 -16.66 -13.64 -18.84
CA LEU A 16 -15.33 -13.35 -18.29
C LEU A 16 -15.33 -12.08 -17.42
N ALA A 17 -16.11 -11.07 -17.81
CA ALA A 17 -16.34 -9.87 -17.03
C ALA A 17 -16.97 -10.18 -15.65
N ALA A 18 -17.94 -11.09 -15.58
CA ALA A 18 -18.58 -11.46 -14.32
C ALA A 18 -17.64 -12.20 -13.34
N CYS A 19 -16.62 -12.91 -13.84
CA CYS A 19 -15.60 -13.59 -13.02
C CYS A 19 -14.44 -12.70 -12.55
N GLY A 20 -14.43 -11.39 -12.85
CA GLY A 20 -13.36 -10.47 -12.38
C GLY A 20 -13.81 -9.05 -12.03
N LEU A 21 -14.93 -8.58 -12.60
CA LEU A 21 -15.51 -7.27 -12.27
C LEU A 21 -16.44 -7.33 -11.05
N GLY A 22 -16.94 -8.51 -10.68
CA GLY A 22 -17.71 -8.70 -9.44
C GLY A 22 -16.88 -8.53 -8.17
N GLU A 23 -15.58 -8.89 -8.23
CA GLU A 23 -14.67 -8.76 -7.09
C GLU A 23 -14.15 -7.32 -6.94
N THR A 24 -14.07 -6.56 -8.03
CA THR A 24 -13.41 -5.24 -8.02
C THR A 24 -14.26 -4.15 -7.34
N ALA A 25 -15.59 -4.19 -7.48
CA ALA A 25 -16.48 -3.24 -6.78
C ALA A 25 -16.54 -3.48 -5.26
N ALA A 26 -16.46 -4.74 -4.82
CA ALA A 26 -16.34 -5.10 -3.40
C ALA A 26 -14.93 -4.83 -2.85
N THR A 27 -13.90 -4.94 -3.70
CA THR A 27 -12.51 -4.66 -3.31
C THR A 27 -12.29 -3.17 -3.05
N ALA A 28 -12.92 -2.26 -3.82
CA ALA A 28 -12.78 -0.82 -3.58
C ALA A 28 -13.32 -0.38 -2.21
N THR A 29 -14.44 -0.96 -1.77
CA THR A 29 -15.03 -0.70 -0.44
C THR A 29 -14.25 -1.38 0.69
N THR A 30 -13.74 -2.59 0.45
CA THR A 30 -12.90 -3.30 1.43
C THR A 30 -11.53 -2.64 1.59
N ALA A 31 -10.91 -2.18 0.50
CA ALA A 31 -9.62 -1.49 0.50
C ALA A 31 -9.67 -0.18 1.28
N ALA A 32 -10.74 0.60 1.16
CA ALA A 32 -10.92 1.84 1.91
C ALA A 32 -10.95 1.59 3.43
N SER A 33 -11.70 0.58 3.89
CA SER A 33 -11.76 0.22 5.32
C SER A 33 -10.44 -0.33 5.85
N LEU A 34 -9.75 -1.14 5.03
CA LEU A 34 -8.45 -1.72 5.40
C LEU A 34 -7.37 -0.63 5.49
N GLN A 35 -7.40 0.36 4.60
CA GLN A 35 -6.47 1.48 4.60
C GLN A 35 -6.63 2.35 5.86
N ALA A 36 -7.86 2.55 6.36
CA ALA A 36 -8.11 3.28 7.60
C ALA A 36 -7.49 2.57 8.83
N GLN A 37 -7.65 1.24 8.95
CA GLN A 37 -7.01 0.48 10.04
C GLN A 37 -5.49 0.49 9.93
N ARG A 38 -4.95 0.34 8.71
CA ARG A 38 -3.51 0.42 8.46
C ARG A 38 -2.94 1.78 8.87
N ALA A 39 -3.67 2.87 8.60
CA ALA A 39 -3.27 4.21 9.00
C ALA A 39 -3.21 4.37 10.53
N GLN A 40 -4.22 3.90 11.27
CA GLN A 40 -4.20 3.94 12.74
C GLN A 40 -3.04 3.11 13.32
N GLN A 41 -2.84 1.90 12.80
CA GLN A 41 -1.76 1.03 13.26
C GLN A 41 -0.37 1.62 12.93
N ALA A 42 -0.22 2.19 11.74
CA ALA A 42 1.00 2.87 11.33
C ALA A 42 1.29 4.10 12.20
N GLN A 43 0.26 4.85 12.62
CA GLN A 43 0.42 6.02 13.47
C GLN A 43 0.98 5.66 14.85
N GLN A 44 0.53 4.55 15.43
CA GLN A 44 1.07 4.03 16.70
C GLN A 44 2.50 3.50 16.53
N GLN A 45 2.78 2.77 15.45
CA GLN A 45 4.14 2.28 15.17
C GLN A 45 5.12 3.42 14.87
N MET A 46 4.66 4.49 14.21
CA MET A 46 5.47 5.67 13.92
C MET A 46 6.03 6.29 15.20
N GLN A 47 5.28 6.36 16.30
CA GLN A 47 5.79 6.94 17.54
C GLN A 47 6.96 6.14 18.12
N GLN A 48 6.88 4.81 18.11
CA GLN A 48 7.98 3.97 18.61
C GLN A 48 9.20 4.02 17.69
N ILE A 49 8.98 4.06 16.38
CA ILE A 49 10.06 4.18 15.40
C ILE A 49 10.70 5.57 15.49
N GLN A 50 9.90 6.62 15.68
CA GLN A 50 10.39 8.00 15.82
C GLN A 50 11.37 8.12 16.99
N GLN A 51 11.06 7.50 18.13
CA GLN A 51 11.97 7.49 19.29
C GLN A 51 13.29 6.75 18.99
N GLN A 52 13.22 5.62 18.30
CA GLN A 52 14.42 4.87 17.89
C GLN A 52 15.28 5.66 16.89
N ILE A 53 14.63 6.33 15.92
CA ILE A 53 15.32 7.20 14.96
C ILE A 53 15.98 8.36 15.68
N ASP A 54 15.28 9.02 16.61
CA ASP A 54 15.79 10.18 17.33
C ASP A 54 17.04 9.81 18.16
N GLN A 55 16.98 8.70 18.89
CA GLN A 55 18.12 8.19 19.67
C GLN A 55 19.30 7.82 18.76
N ALA A 56 19.04 7.13 17.64
CA ALA A 56 20.08 6.80 16.66
C ALA A 56 20.69 8.07 16.03
N ASN A 57 19.88 9.10 15.79
CA ASN A 57 20.33 10.35 15.21
C ASN A 57 21.24 11.13 16.17
N VAL A 58 20.91 11.16 17.47
CA VAL A 58 21.78 11.75 18.51
C VAL A 58 23.12 11.03 18.56
N GLN A 59 23.13 9.70 18.60
CA GLN A 59 24.37 8.92 18.61
C GLN A 59 25.19 9.15 17.33
N ASN A 60 24.53 9.21 16.18
CA ASN A 60 25.20 9.49 14.92
C ASN A 60 25.81 10.89 14.88
N GLN A 61 25.10 11.91 15.37
CA GLN A 61 25.63 13.27 15.47
C GLN A 61 26.86 13.32 16.38
N GLN A 62 26.86 12.63 17.52
CA GLN A 62 28.04 12.60 18.39
C GLN A 62 29.25 11.98 17.68
N ARG A 63 29.05 10.88 16.95
CA ARG A 63 30.12 10.26 16.15
C ARG A 63 30.64 11.17 15.05
N LEU A 64 29.76 11.94 14.42
CA LEU A 64 30.14 12.91 13.40
C LEU A 64 30.94 14.07 14.01
N ASP A 65 30.53 14.58 15.17
CA ASP A 65 31.23 15.66 15.87
C ASP A 65 32.63 15.20 16.32
N ASP A 66 32.75 14.01 16.91
CA ASP A 66 34.05 13.39 17.24
C ASP A 66 34.94 13.24 15.99
N ALA A 67 34.40 12.73 14.88
CA ALA A 67 35.16 12.57 13.65
C ALA A 67 35.59 13.91 13.03
N LEU A 68 34.77 14.96 13.15
CA LEU A 68 35.12 16.31 12.70
C LEU A 68 36.19 16.94 13.59
N LYS A 69 36.17 16.64 14.88
CA LYS A 69 37.14 17.14 15.87
C LYS A 69 38.50 16.45 15.75
N ASP A 70 38.52 15.18 15.37
CA ASP A 70 39.74 14.41 15.07
C ASP A 70 40.36 14.81 13.72
N ALA A 71 39.56 15.40 12.82
CA ALA A 71 39.99 15.86 11.49
C ALA A 71 40.50 17.31 11.44
N GLN A 72 40.46 18.05 12.56
CA GLN A 72 41.00 19.42 12.72
C GLN A 72 42.35 19.41 13.43
#